data_AF-A0A3D3KQ79-F1
#
_entry.id   AF-A0A3D3KQ79-F1
#
_cell.length_a   1.000
_cell.length_b   1.000
_cell.length_c   1.000
_cell.angle_alpha   90.00
_cell.angle_beta   90.00
_cell.angle_gamma   90.00
#
_symmetry.space_group_name_H-M   'P 1'
#
loop_
_entity.id
_entity.type
_entity.pdbx_description
1 polymer ?
#
loop_
_entity_poly.entity_id
_entity_poly.type
_entity_poly.pdbx_seq_one_letter_code
_entity_poly.pdbx_strand_id
1 'polypeptide(L)'
;MDECRDKGVKGTFKAARGEVGELIVEAAKTVALVVMGRRGRHAKYKVQTLGSITQMLLHKSARPVMVVPEGTKCNSRILIAYDGSRAAQRAIDTGAIIAKLRTAEIDVLTVADNPDDAVEPQEEAREYLSPYELRASFLVERGKPWEAIVAHASKMDAGLIVMGAFGTNRLKELIFGSTTMNVLEKAECPILLVA
;
A
#
# COMPACT_ATOMS: atom_id res chain seq x y z
N MET A 1 19.77 13.64 6.49
CA MET A 1 20.44 12.64 7.34
C MET A 1 20.46 13.09 8.78
N ASP A 2 20.69 14.38 9.03
CA ASP A 2 20.70 14.93 10.39
C ASP A 2 19.36 14.71 11.10
N GLU A 3 18.23 15.01 10.45
CA GLU A 3 16.90 14.73 11.03
C GLU A 3 16.67 13.25 11.40
N CYS A 4 17.21 12.31 10.62
CA CYS A 4 17.13 10.89 10.96
C CYS A 4 17.95 10.57 12.21
N ARG A 5 19.17 11.11 12.30
CA ARG A 5 20.06 10.93 13.46
C ARG A 5 19.47 11.53 14.72
N ASP A 6 18.89 12.72 14.61
CA ASP A 6 18.22 13.41 15.72
C ASP A 6 17.05 12.59 16.28
N LYS A 7 16.38 11.83 15.41
CA LYS A 7 15.31 10.88 15.77
C LYS A 7 15.84 9.48 16.16
N GLY A 8 17.15 9.31 16.33
CA GLY A 8 17.78 8.03 16.70
C GLY A 8 17.78 6.97 15.60
N VAL A 9 17.42 7.34 14.36
CA VAL A 9 17.36 6.42 13.22
C VAL A 9 18.77 6.23 12.66
N LYS A 10 19.30 5.02 12.82
CA LYS A 10 20.57 4.61 12.20
C LYS A 10 20.36 4.49 10.69
N GLY A 11 21.24 5.12 9.91
CA GLY A 11 21.14 5.09 8.45
C GLY A 11 22.47 5.38 7.78
N THR A 12 22.54 5.01 6.51
CA THR A 12 23.64 5.38 5.61
C THR A 12 23.10 6.24 4.48
N PHE A 13 23.95 7.11 3.94
CA PHE A 13 23.62 7.92 2.78
C PHE A 13 24.46 7.45 1.59
N LYS A 14 23.82 7.24 0.44
CA LYS A 14 24.47 6.89 -0.81
C LYS A 14 24.02 7.86 -1.90
N ALA A 15 24.98 8.38 -2.66
CA ALA A 15 24.73 9.15 -3.87
C ALA A 15 25.25 8.35 -5.07
N ALA A 16 24.49 8.32 -6.15
CA ALA A 16 24.83 7.61 -7.38
C ALA A 16 24.46 8.47 -8.59
N ARG A 17 25.09 8.21 -9.74
CA ARG A 17 24.82 8.88 -11.01
C ARG A 17 24.45 7.84 -12.06
N GLY A 18 23.33 8.04 -12.74
CA GLY A 18 22.80 7.10 -13.73
C GLY A 18 21.30 7.31 -13.94
N GLU A 19 20.63 6.31 -14.53
CA GLU A 19 19.17 6.27 -14.61
C GLU A 19 18.60 6.00 -13.20
N VAL A 20 17.75 6.90 -12.71
CA VAL A 20 17.33 6.92 -11.31
C VAL A 20 16.47 5.71 -10.97
N GLY A 21 15.56 5.32 -11.87
CA GLY A 21 14.69 4.17 -11.67
C GLY A 21 15.48 2.87 -11.52
N GLU A 22 16.40 2.60 -12.44
CA GLU A 22 17.28 1.43 -12.42
C GLU A 22 18.13 1.36 -11.15
N LEU A 23 18.73 2.49 -10.75
CA LEU A 23 19.54 2.55 -9.53
C LEU A 23 18.72 2.27 -8.28
N ILE A 24 17.47 2.77 -8.19
CA ILE A 24 16.63 2.50 -7.03
C ILE A 24 16.12 1.05 -7.05
N VAL A 25 15.77 0.50 -8.20
CA VAL A 25 15.38 -0.92 -8.34
C VAL A 25 16.53 -1.85 -7.93
N GLU A 26 17.77 -1.53 -8.32
CA GLU A 26 18.94 -2.31 -7.91
C GLU A 26 19.17 -2.20 -6.40
N ALA A 27 19.10 -0.99 -5.83
CA ALA A 27 19.23 -0.79 -4.39
C ALA A 27 18.13 -1.52 -3.60
N ALA A 28 16.91 -1.56 -4.15
CA ALA A 28 15.76 -2.22 -3.53
C ALA A 28 16.02 -3.70 -3.25
N LYS A 29 16.85 -4.38 -4.05
CA LYS A 29 17.19 -5.80 -3.84
C LYS A 29 17.81 -6.10 -2.47
N THR A 30 18.39 -5.10 -1.82
CA THR A 30 19.12 -5.24 -0.56
C THR A 30 18.37 -4.74 0.68
N VAL A 31 17.11 -4.30 0.55
CA VAL A 31 16.33 -3.72 1.66
C VAL A 31 14.98 -4.42 1.82
N ALA A 32 14.42 -4.43 3.04
CA ALA A 32 13.12 -5.06 3.31
C ALA A 32 11.92 -4.29 2.73
N LEU A 33 12.04 -2.96 2.60
CA LEU A 33 10.98 -2.05 2.20
C LEU A 33 11.58 -0.85 1.48
N VAL A 34 10.95 -0.41 0.40
CA VAL A 34 11.26 0.88 -0.23
C VAL A 34 10.24 1.91 0.26
N VAL A 35 10.71 3.04 0.79
CA VAL A 35 9.84 4.15 1.20
C VAL A 35 10.12 5.35 0.32
N MET A 36 9.08 5.93 -0.27
CA MET A 36 9.21 7.09 -1.15
C MET A 36 8.04 8.06 -1.02
N GLY A 37 8.30 9.33 -1.28
CA GLY A 37 7.24 10.32 -1.43
C GLY A 37 6.40 10.03 -2.67
N ARG A 38 5.12 10.42 -2.64
CA ARG A 38 4.21 10.31 -3.81
C ARG A 38 4.67 11.16 -4.99
N ARG A 39 5.37 12.28 -4.75
CA ARG A 39 5.80 13.24 -5.76
C ARG A 39 7.27 13.60 -5.61
N GLY A 40 7.94 13.78 -6.75
CA GLY A 40 9.32 14.27 -6.83
C GLY A 40 9.40 15.78 -7.09
N ARG A 41 10.62 16.33 -7.06
CA ARG A 41 10.93 17.78 -7.19
C ARG A 41 10.41 18.44 -8.48
N HIS A 42 10.11 17.66 -9.52
CA HIS A 42 9.61 18.15 -10.82
C HIS A 42 8.07 18.18 -10.95
N ALA A 43 7.32 17.78 -9.93
CA ALA A 43 5.84 17.77 -9.95
C ALA A 43 5.18 19.16 -10.00
N LYS A 44 5.96 20.25 -10.04
CA LYS A 44 5.45 21.64 -10.15
C LYS A 44 4.81 21.96 -11.50
N TYR A 45 4.98 21.09 -12.50
CA TYR A 45 4.38 21.27 -13.83
C TYR A 45 3.33 20.18 -14.07
N LYS A 46 2.07 20.56 -13.88
CA LYS A 46 0.81 19.91 -14.34
C LYS A 46 0.87 18.39 -14.56
N VAL A 47 0.25 17.65 -13.64
CA VAL A 47 -0.82 16.64 -13.77
C VAL A 47 -0.86 15.86 -12.44
N GLN A 48 -2.04 15.43 -11.99
CA GLN A 48 -2.21 14.56 -10.83
C GLN A 48 -1.65 13.14 -11.08
N THR A 49 -0.47 12.98 -11.69
CA THR A 49 0.05 11.66 -12.07
C THR A 49 1.13 11.17 -11.11
N LEU A 50 1.12 9.86 -10.88
CA LEU A 50 2.17 9.14 -10.17
C LEU A 50 3.52 9.31 -10.90
N GLY A 51 4.61 9.48 -10.17
CA GLY A 51 5.94 9.63 -10.77
C GLY A 51 6.41 8.35 -11.50
N SER A 52 7.17 8.51 -12.59
CA SER A 52 7.71 7.40 -13.40
C SER A 52 8.57 6.43 -12.58
N ILE A 53 9.30 6.92 -11.58
CA ILE A 53 10.09 6.09 -10.65
C ILE A 53 9.19 5.21 -9.79
N THR A 54 8.11 5.76 -9.25
CA THR A 54 7.15 4.99 -8.45
C THR A 54 6.53 3.89 -9.29
N GLN A 55 6.12 4.22 -10.52
CA GLN A 55 5.62 3.22 -11.46
C GLN A 55 6.67 2.13 -11.75
N MET A 56 7.93 2.50 -12.01
CA MET A 56 8.98 1.53 -12.29
C MET A 56 9.26 0.60 -11.10
N LEU A 57 9.34 1.14 -9.89
CA LEU A 57 9.56 0.36 -8.68
C LEU A 57 8.44 -0.61 -8.42
N LEU A 58 7.20 -0.14 -8.54
CA LEU A 58 6.06 -1.00 -8.34
C LEU A 58 5.99 -2.13 -9.38
N HIS A 59 6.59 -1.99 -10.57
CA HIS A 59 6.68 -3.04 -11.59
C HIS A 59 7.89 -3.98 -11.43
N LYS A 60 9.05 -3.44 -11.04
CA LYS A 60 10.34 -4.16 -11.08
C LYS A 60 10.89 -4.53 -9.70
N SER A 61 10.36 -3.95 -8.63
CA SER A 61 10.82 -4.24 -7.27
C SER A 61 10.28 -5.59 -6.81
N ALA A 62 11.18 -6.45 -6.33
CA ALA A 62 10.81 -7.65 -5.59
C ALA A 62 10.48 -7.36 -4.11
N ARG A 63 10.48 -6.09 -3.70
CA ARG A 63 10.22 -5.66 -2.32
C ARG A 63 8.96 -4.80 -2.24
N PRO A 64 8.23 -4.84 -1.11
CA PRO A 64 7.15 -3.92 -0.84
C PRO A 64 7.58 -2.45 -1.02
N VAL A 65 6.64 -1.63 -1.47
CA VAL A 65 6.85 -0.20 -1.71
C VAL A 65 5.82 0.59 -0.91
N MET A 66 6.28 1.43 0.00
CA MET A 66 5.45 2.39 0.71
C MET A 66 5.53 3.76 0.04
N VAL A 67 4.40 4.24 -0.44
CA VAL A 67 4.23 5.58 -0.98
C VAL A 67 3.63 6.48 0.09
N VAL A 68 4.31 7.57 0.40
CA VAL A 68 3.94 8.50 1.47
C VAL A 68 3.53 9.85 0.84
N PRO A 69 2.23 10.21 0.89
CA PRO A 69 1.79 11.57 0.55
C PRO A 69 2.48 12.65 1.40
N GLU A 70 2.40 13.91 0.97
CA GLU A 70 2.89 15.03 1.77
C GLU A 70 1.89 15.34 2.89
N GLY A 71 2.38 15.65 4.09
CA GLY A 71 1.54 16.03 5.24
C GLY A 71 0.79 14.87 5.91
N THR A 72 1.18 13.61 5.63
CA THR A 72 0.52 12.44 6.23
C THR A 72 0.63 12.42 7.74
N LYS A 73 -0.45 12.04 8.42
CA LYS A 73 -0.44 11.68 9.84
C LYS A 73 -0.23 10.17 10.02
N CYS A 74 0.48 9.79 11.06
CA CYS A 74 0.72 8.38 11.40
C CYS A 74 -0.32 7.87 12.40
N ASN A 75 -1.59 7.79 11.98
CA ASN A 75 -2.65 7.29 12.83
C ASN A 75 -2.52 5.76 13.06
N SER A 76 -3.22 5.27 14.09
CA SER A 76 -3.13 3.89 14.55
C SER A 76 -4.04 2.90 13.83
N ARG A 77 -4.80 3.33 12.81
CA ARG A 77 -5.71 2.45 12.07
C ARG A 77 -5.12 2.07 10.71
N ILE A 78 -5.23 0.80 10.35
CA ILE A 78 -4.74 0.24 9.09
C ILE A 78 -5.94 -0.27 8.29
N LEU A 79 -6.08 0.19 7.06
CA LEU A 79 -7.05 -0.33 6.11
C LEU A 79 -6.37 -1.36 5.21
N ILE A 80 -6.90 -2.57 5.14
CA ILE A 80 -6.45 -3.62 4.24
C ILE A 80 -7.51 -3.78 3.14
N ALA A 81 -7.14 -3.49 1.90
CA ALA A 81 -8.01 -3.79 0.75
C ALA A 81 -7.85 -5.26 0.36
N TYR A 82 -8.94 -6.02 0.40
CA TYR A 82 -8.90 -7.46 0.29
C TYR A 82 -10.00 -8.03 -0.61
N ASP A 83 -9.60 -8.68 -1.69
CA ASP A 83 -10.49 -9.29 -2.69
C ASP A 83 -10.27 -10.81 -2.82
N GLY A 84 -9.60 -11.44 -1.85
CA GLY A 84 -9.23 -12.86 -1.89
C GLY A 84 -8.10 -13.20 -2.88
N SER A 85 -7.65 -12.27 -3.72
CA SER A 85 -6.58 -12.53 -4.68
C SER A 85 -5.26 -12.84 -3.98
N ARG A 86 -4.35 -13.53 -4.69
CA ARG A 86 -3.01 -13.83 -4.16
C ARG A 86 -2.24 -12.58 -3.68
N ALA A 87 -2.44 -11.43 -4.33
CA ALA A 87 -1.78 -10.19 -3.89
C ALA A 87 -2.45 -9.60 -2.65
N ALA A 88 -3.78 -9.71 -2.52
CA ALA A 88 -4.49 -9.36 -1.29
C ALA A 88 -4.10 -10.28 -0.12
N GLN A 89 -3.81 -11.56 -0.36
CA GLN A 89 -3.28 -12.46 0.68
C GLN A 89 -1.93 -11.99 1.23
N ARG A 90 -1.04 -11.47 0.39
CA ARG A 90 0.22 -10.86 0.86
C ARG A 90 -0.03 -9.55 1.61
N ALA A 91 -1.10 -8.83 1.24
CA ALA A 91 -1.47 -7.57 1.87
C ALA A 91 -1.99 -7.81 3.30
N ILE A 92 -2.81 -8.84 3.51
CA ILE A 92 -3.32 -9.16 4.85
C ILE A 92 -2.22 -9.68 5.77
N ASP A 93 -1.28 -10.49 5.26
CA ASP A 93 -0.10 -10.95 6.00
C ASP A 93 0.74 -9.77 6.51
N THR A 94 1.15 -8.90 5.57
CA THR A 94 1.94 -7.72 5.90
C THR A 94 1.19 -6.76 6.84
N GLY A 95 -0.12 -6.57 6.59
CA GLY A 95 -0.99 -5.73 7.42
C GLY A 95 -1.11 -6.24 8.85
N ALA A 96 -1.26 -7.56 9.05
CA ALA A 96 -1.34 -8.19 10.36
C ALA A 96 -0.06 -7.99 11.17
N ILE A 97 1.11 -8.18 10.54
CA ILE A 97 2.42 -7.98 11.17
C ILE A 97 2.58 -6.52 11.62
N ILE A 98 2.30 -5.57 10.72
CA ILE A 98 2.40 -4.14 11.03
C ILE A 98 1.42 -3.76 12.14
N ALA A 99 0.20 -4.28 12.11
CA ALA A 99 -0.80 -3.98 13.12
C ALA A 99 -0.38 -4.47 14.49
N LYS A 100 0.16 -5.69 14.58
CA LYS A 100 0.67 -6.25 15.84
C LYS A 100 1.82 -5.42 16.40
N LEU A 101 2.79 -5.03 15.55
CA LEU A 101 3.93 -4.21 15.95
C LEU A 101 3.53 -2.80 16.41
N ARG A 102 2.45 -2.24 15.85
CA ARG A 102 1.96 -0.88 16.17
C ARG A 102 0.80 -0.84 17.15
N THR A 103 0.31 -2.00 17.60
CA THR A 103 -0.95 -2.13 18.35
C THR A 103 -2.11 -1.42 17.64
N ALA A 104 -2.15 -1.56 16.31
CA ALA A 104 -3.08 -0.88 15.44
C ALA A 104 -4.43 -1.59 15.37
N GLU A 105 -5.48 -0.83 15.06
CA GLU A 105 -6.77 -1.39 14.64
C GLU A 105 -6.73 -1.68 13.15
N ILE A 106 -7.40 -2.76 12.72
CA ILE A 106 -7.51 -3.14 11.32
C ILE A 106 -8.96 -2.98 10.86
N ASP A 107 -9.13 -2.40 9.68
CA ASP A 107 -10.32 -2.59 8.86
C ASP A 107 -9.95 -3.42 7.64
N VAL A 108 -10.61 -4.56 7.42
CA VAL A 108 -10.50 -5.34 6.19
C VAL A 108 -11.70 -5.01 5.31
N LEU A 109 -11.42 -4.40 4.17
CA LEU A 109 -12.45 -3.95 3.23
C LEU A 109 -12.43 -4.80 1.96
N THR A 110 -13.55 -5.46 1.68
CA THR A 110 -13.84 -6.08 0.38
C THR A 110 -14.86 -5.22 -0.36
N VAL A 111 -14.63 -5.03 -1.65
CA VAL A 111 -15.56 -4.29 -2.51
C VAL A 111 -16.11 -5.24 -3.56
N ALA A 112 -17.42 -5.47 -3.52
CA ALA A 112 -18.11 -6.38 -4.42
C ALA A 112 -19.53 -5.88 -4.69
N ASP A 113 -19.96 -5.90 -5.96
CA ASP A 113 -21.31 -5.47 -6.31
C ASP A 113 -22.37 -6.51 -5.88
N ASN A 114 -22.04 -7.81 -6.01
CA ASN A 114 -22.82 -8.90 -5.46
C ASN A 114 -22.28 -9.28 -4.06
N PRO A 115 -23.09 -9.24 -3.00
CA PRO A 115 -22.64 -9.64 -1.65
C PRO A 115 -22.05 -11.03 -1.57
N ASP A 116 -22.54 -11.97 -2.39
CA ASP A 116 -22.05 -13.35 -2.38
C ASP A 116 -20.57 -13.45 -2.79
N ASP A 117 -20.10 -12.54 -3.66
CA ASP A 117 -18.70 -12.49 -4.11
C ASP A 117 -17.74 -12.04 -3.00
N ALA A 118 -18.26 -11.44 -1.92
CA ALA A 118 -17.46 -11.00 -0.77
C ALA A 118 -17.42 -12.02 0.37
N VAL A 119 -18.26 -13.07 0.34
CA VAL A 119 -18.36 -14.04 1.44
C VAL A 119 -17.04 -14.78 1.64
N GLU A 120 -16.54 -15.44 0.59
CA GLU A 120 -15.30 -16.21 0.65
C GLU A 120 -14.08 -15.33 1.04
N PRO A 121 -13.81 -14.17 0.40
CA PRO A 121 -12.73 -13.28 0.85
C PRO A 121 -12.86 -12.82 2.31
N GLN A 122 -14.07 -12.55 2.80
CA GLN A 122 -14.25 -12.10 4.18
C GLN A 122 -14.06 -13.23 5.18
N GLU A 123 -14.47 -14.46 4.86
CA GLU A 123 -14.21 -15.65 5.67
C GLU A 123 -12.72 -15.98 5.73
N GLU A 124 -12.03 -15.99 4.58
CA GLU A 124 -10.57 -16.17 4.50
C GLU A 124 -9.82 -15.16 5.38
N ALA A 125 -10.20 -13.87 5.28
CA ALA A 125 -9.56 -12.82 6.06
C ALA A 125 -9.79 -12.98 7.57
N ARG A 126 -10.99 -13.41 7.98
CA ARG A 126 -11.32 -13.68 9.39
C ARG A 126 -10.52 -14.85 9.93
N GLU A 127 -10.48 -15.95 9.19
CA GLU A 127 -9.72 -17.14 9.57
C GLU A 127 -8.23 -16.80 9.71
N TYR A 128 -7.67 -16.11 8.72
CA TYR A 128 -6.26 -15.71 8.71
C TYR A 128 -5.90 -14.80 9.89
N LEU A 129 -6.74 -13.81 10.21
CA LEU A 129 -6.46 -12.86 11.29
C LEU A 129 -6.79 -13.39 12.70
N SER A 130 -7.57 -14.46 12.81
CA SER A 130 -7.98 -15.04 14.10
C SER A 130 -6.83 -15.33 15.08
N PRO A 131 -5.64 -15.83 14.67
CA PRO A 131 -4.56 -16.17 15.60
C PRO A 131 -3.77 -14.94 16.08
N TYR A 132 -4.00 -13.77 15.48
CA TYR A 132 -3.23 -12.56 15.80
C TYR A 132 -3.80 -11.77 16.98
N GLU A 133 -5.03 -12.08 17.43
CA GLU A 133 -5.74 -11.39 18.52
C GLU A 133 -5.83 -9.86 18.31
N LEU A 134 -6.07 -9.45 17.06
CA LEU A 134 -6.13 -8.03 16.67
C LEU A 134 -7.55 -7.49 16.73
N ARG A 135 -7.67 -6.17 16.97
CA ARG A 135 -8.94 -5.45 16.82
C ARG A 135 -9.23 -5.23 15.34
N ALA A 136 -9.87 -6.22 14.71
CA ALA A 136 -10.19 -6.23 13.28
C ALA A 136 -11.69 -6.08 13.01
N SER A 137 -12.05 -5.15 12.13
CA SER A 137 -13.39 -5.02 11.55
C SER A 137 -13.40 -5.53 10.11
N PHE A 138 -14.51 -6.11 9.69
CA PHE A 138 -14.67 -6.81 8.42
C PHE A 138 -15.85 -6.19 7.68
N LEU A 139 -15.57 -5.51 6.58
CA LEU A 139 -16.53 -4.63 5.89
C LEU A 139 -16.65 -5.00 4.42
N VAL A 140 -17.88 -4.95 3.92
CA VAL A 140 -18.20 -5.11 2.51
C VAL A 140 -18.84 -3.83 2.00
N GLU A 141 -18.28 -3.27 0.94
CA GLU A 141 -18.83 -2.10 0.23
C GLU A 141 -19.15 -2.45 -1.23
N ARG A 142 -19.98 -1.63 -1.86
CA ARG A 142 -20.34 -1.76 -3.29
C ARG A 142 -19.73 -0.66 -4.14
N GLY A 143 -19.69 -0.88 -5.46
CA GLY A 143 -19.23 0.12 -6.42
C GLY A 143 -17.74 0.00 -6.72
N LYS A 144 -17.11 1.12 -7.08
CA LYS A 144 -15.71 1.11 -7.56
C LYS A 144 -14.74 0.91 -6.40
N PRO A 145 -13.84 -0.10 -6.46
CA PRO A 145 -12.94 -0.41 -5.35
C PRO A 145 -12.11 0.78 -4.85
N TRP A 146 -11.53 1.58 -5.75
CA TRP A 146 -10.70 2.71 -5.33
C TRP A 146 -11.49 3.82 -4.64
N GLU A 147 -12.74 4.07 -5.05
CA GLU A 147 -13.60 5.09 -4.44
C GLU A 147 -13.94 4.67 -3.01
N ALA A 148 -14.36 3.41 -2.82
CA ALA A 148 -14.67 2.84 -1.52
C ALA A 148 -13.43 2.81 -0.59
N ILE A 149 -12.27 2.38 -1.10
CA ILE A 149 -11.01 2.35 -0.32
C ILE A 149 -10.63 3.76 0.17
N VAL A 150 -10.60 4.75 -0.73
CA VAL A 150 -10.19 6.12 -0.37
C VAL A 150 -11.22 6.76 0.57
N ALA A 151 -12.51 6.58 0.29
CA ALA A 151 -13.58 7.12 1.14
C ALA A 151 -13.55 6.51 2.55
N HIS A 152 -13.38 5.18 2.67
CA HIS A 152 -13.27 4.51 3.96
C HIS A 152 -12.02 4.93 4.72
N ALA A 153 -10.86 4.98 4.05
CA ALA A 153 -9.61 5.44 4.65
C ALA A 153 -9.74 6.86 5.23
N SER A 154 -10.36 7.77 4.48
CA SER A 154 -10.62 9.15 4.94
C SER A 154 -11.62 9.18 6.10
N LYS A 155 -12.76 8.48 5.98
CA LYS A 155 -13.82 8.43 6.99
C LYS A 155 -13.32 7.90 8.34
N MET A 156 -12.45 6.89 8.32
CA MET A 156 -11.92 6.25 9.52
C MET A 156 -10.55 6.80 9.95
N ASP A 157 -10.07 7.87 9.30
CA ASP A 157 -8.77 8.49 9.57
C ASP A 157 -7.61 7.48 9.57
N ALA A 158 -7.62 6.57 8.58
CA ALA A 158 -6.62 5.51 8.46
C ALA A 158 -5.21 6.10 8.32
N GLY A 159 -4.26 5.55 9.08
CA GLY A 159 -2.85 5.94 9.03
C GLY A 159 -2.01 5.13 8.06
N LEU A 160 -2.60 4.12 7.42
CA LEU A 160 -1.98 3.28 6.40
C LEU A 160 -3.06 2.52 5.60
N ILE A 161 -2.94 2.51 4.28
CA ILE A 161 -3.63 1.54 3.41
C ILE A 161 -2.63 0.46 3.03
N VAL A 162 -3.00 -0.81 3.14
CA VAL A 162 -2.23 -1.95 2.65
C VAL A 162 -3.02 -2.65 1.57
N MET A 163 -2.41 -2.82 0.40
CA MET A 163 -3.09 -3.49 -0.72
C MET A 163 -2.09 -4.23 -1.63
N GLY A 164 -2.60 -5.22 -2.34
CA GLY A 164 -1.82 -5.91 -3.37
C GLY A 164 -1.56 -5.01 -4.59
N ALA A 165 -0.35 -5.06 -5.13
CA ALA A 165 -0.01 -4.33 -6.35
C ALA A 165 -0.55 -5.00 -7.63
N PHE A 166 -0.85 -6.31 -7.59
CA PHE A 166 -1.15 -7.15 -8.76
C PHE A 166 -2.36 -8.09 -8.54
N GLY A 167 -3.57 -7.62 -8.84
CA GLY A 167 -4.80 -8.42 -8.85
C GLY A 167 -5.05 -9.11 -10.20
N THR A 168 -5.79 -10.22 -10.16
CA THR A 168 -5.91 -11.29 -11.16
C THR A 168 -6.28 -10.88 -12.59
N ASN A 169 -5.34 -11.02 -13.53
CA ASN A 169 -5.60 -11.65 -14.82
C ASN A 169 -4.31 -12.18 -15.46
N ARG A 170 -4.32 -13.48 -15.78
CA ARG A 170 -3.18 -14.30 -16.20
C ARG A 170 -2.75 -14.10 -17.67
N LEU A 171 -2.87 -12.89 -18.21
CA LEU A 171 -2.43 -12.58 -19.57
C LEU A 171 -1.72 -11.22 -19.60
N LYS A 172 -0.40 -11.29 -19.78
CA LYS A 172 0.50 -10.26 -20.31
C LYS A 172 0.55 -8.92 -19.54
N GLU A 173 1.57 -8.83 -18.70
CA GLU A 173 2.56 -7.73 -18.71
C GLU A 173 2.05 -6.27 -18.50
N LEU A 174 2.61 -5.62 -17.46
CA LEU A 174 3.03 -4.21 -17.44
C LEU A 174 2.01 -3.09 -17.05
N ILE A 175 0.84 -3.38 -16.49
CA ILE A 175 -0.09 -2.30 -16.09
C ILE A 175 -0.67 -2.53 -14.69
N PHE A 176 -0.48 -1.55 -13.80
CA PHE A 176 -1.21 -1.49 -12.53
C PHE A 176 -2.71 -1.54 -12.76
N GLY A 177 -3.43 -2.30 -11.93
CA GLY A 177 -4.88 -2.20 -11.89
C GLY A 177 -5.31 -0.74 -11.69
N SER A 178 -6.37 -0.32 -12.37
CA SER A 178 -6.92 1.04 -12.25
C SER A 178 -7.19 1.40 -10.78
N THR A 179 -7.56 0.43 -9.95
CA THR A 179 -7.72 0.61 -8.50
C THR A 179 -6.46 1.13 -7.83
N THR A 180 -5.33 0.44 -7.97
CA THR A 180 -4.05 0.80 -7.35
C THR A 180 -3.61 2.21 -7.73
N MET A 181 -3.70 2.55 -9.01
CA MET A 181 -3.32 3.88 -9.49
C MET A 181 -4.19 4.98 -8.91
N ASN A 182 -5.51 4.79 -8.87
CA ASN A 182 -6.42 5.78 -8.29
C ASN A 182 -6.22 5.93 -6.77
N VAL A 183 -5.97 4.83 -6.04
CA VAL A 183 -5.66 4.90 -4.60
C VAL A 183 -4.36 5.66 -4.36
N LEU A 184 -3.30 5.35 -5.11
CA LEU A 184 -2.02 6.08 -5.06
C LEU A 184 -2.19 7.57 -5.32
N GLU A 185 -3.06 7.92 -6.26
CA GLU A 185 -3.29 9.31 -6.65
C GLU A 185 -4.13 10.08 -5.62
N LYS A 186 -5.15 9.45 -5.04
CA LYS A 186 -6.20 10.15 -4.27
C LYS A 186 -6.09 9.99 -2.76
N ALA A 187 -5.49 8.92 -2.24
CA ALA A 187 -5.40 8.73 -0.80
C ALA A 187 -4.49 9.79 -0.13
N GLU A 188 -4.85 10.15 1.10
CA GLU A 188 -4.17 11.17 1.90
C GLU A 188 -3.24 10.57 2.96
N CYS A 189 -3.34 9.26 3.18
CA CYS A 189 -2.48 8.51 4.10
C CYS A 189 -1.41 7.70 3.32
N PRO A 190 -0.38 7.18 4.01
CA PRO A 190 0.59 6.25 3.42
C PRO A 190 -0.09 5.01 2.82
N ILE A 191 0.51 4.49 1.75
CA ILE A 191 0.01 3.31 1.03
C ILE A 191 1.15 2.32 0.89
N LEU A 192 0.98 1.13 1.43
CA LEU A 192 1.91 0.02 1.30
C LEU A 192 1.41 -0.95 0.23
N LEU A 193 2.20 -1.05 -0.83
CA LEU A 193 1.96 -1.96 -1.94
C LEU A 193 2.86 -3.18 -1.79
N VAL A 194 2.22 -4.34 -1.82
CA VAL A 194 2.90 -5.64 -1.74
C VAL A 194 2.72 -6.42 -3.04
N ALA A 195 3.81 -7.02 -3.49
CA ALA A 195 3.90 -7.73 -4.76
C ALA A 195 4.02 -9.22 -4.54
#